data_AF-A0AAV8YPT6-F1
#
_entry.id   AF-A0AAV8YPT6-F1
#
_cell.length_a   1.000
_cell.length_b   1.000
_cell.length_c   1.000
_cell.angle_alpha   90.00
_cell.angle_beta   90.00
_cell.angle_gamma   90.00
#
_symmetry.space_group_name_H-M   'P 1'
#
loop_
_entity.id
_entity.type
_entity.pdbx_description
1 polymer ?
#
loop_
_entity_poly.entity_id
_entity_poly.type
_entity_poly.pdbx_seq_one_letter_code
_entity_poly.pdbx_strand_id
1 'polypeptide(L)' 'MFIDFATFLRKTEHLRIHTGERPYICSYCGISFKKYSTRYAHEMRHKIKNGEIPKIFIQFILFSLTR' A
#
# COMPACT_ATOMS: atom_id res chain seq x y z
N MET A 1 -7.18 30.14 9.31
CA MET A 1 -7.86 28.86 9.60
C MET A 1 -7.44 27.85 8.53
N PHE A 2 -6.22 27.32 8.64
CA PHE A 2 -5.73 26.25 7.76
C PHE A 2 -5.60 25.01 8.64
N ILE A 3 -6.63 24.16 8.64
CA ILE A 3 -6.44 22.81 9.18
C ILE A 3 -5.59 22.09 8.13
N ASP A 4 -4.33 21.87 8.46
CA ASP A 4 -3.40 21.10 7.65
C ASP A 4 -4.02 19.73 7.31
N PHE A 5 -4.20 19.48 6.01
CA PHE A 5 -4.86 18.29 5.49
C PHE A 5 -4.17 17.00 5.96
N ALA A 6 -2.83 17.02 6.11
CA ALA A 6 -2.07 15.88 6.60
C ALA A 6 -2.41 15.52 8.06
N THR A 7 -2.77 16.51 8.88
CA THR A 7 -3.20 16.30 10.27
C THR A 7 -4.59 15.68 10.36
N PHE A 8 -5.52 16.05 9.48
CA PHE A 8 -6.84 15.40 9.38
C PHE A 8 -6.73 13.93 8.92
N LEU A 9 -5.88 13.66 7.92
CA LEU A 9 -5.62 12.29 7.46
C LEU A 9 -5.00 11.40 8.54
N ARG A 10 -4.06 11.93 9.33
CA ARG A 10 -3.52 11.19 10.48
C ARG A 10 -4.58 10.90 11.54
N LYS A 11 -5.49 11.85 11.80
CA LYS A 11 -6.58 11.66 12.75
C LYS A 11 -7.53 10.56 12.28
N THR A 12 -7.92 10.56 11.01
CA THR A 12 -8.79 9.50 10.45
C THR A 12 -8.10 8.13 10.45
N GLU A 13 -6.81 8.04 10.15
CA GLU A 13 -6.05 6.79 10.29
C GLU A 13 -5.97 6.30 11.74
N HIS A 14 -5.75 7.22 12.69
CA HIS A 14 -5.72 6.90 14.12
C HIS A 14 -7.07 6.36 14.62
N LEU A 15 -8.19 6.94 14.19
CA LEU A 15 -9.53 6.50 14.60
C LEU A 15 -9.84 5.06 14.19
N ARG A 16 -9.23 4.55 13.11
CA ARG A 16 -9.37 3.13 12.70
C ARG A 16 -8.83 2.14 13.74
N ILE A 17 -7.99 2.60 14.67
CA ILE A 17 -7.55 1.77 15.79
C ILE A 17 -8.71 1.47 16.72
N HIS A 18 -9.57 2.47 16.98
CA HIS A 18 -10.75 2.37 17.83
C HIS A 18 -11.94 1.72 17.13
N THR A 19 -12.24 2.12 15.89
CA THR A 19 -13.39 1.58 15.14
C THR A 19 -13.15 0.17 14.61
N GLY A 20 -11.88 -0.24 14.51
CA GLY A 20 -11.50 -1.53 13.94
C GLY A 20 -11.64 -1.59 12.42
N GLU A 21 -11.97 -0.49 11.75
CA GLU A 21 -12.09 -0.43 10.30
C GLU A 21 -10.79 -0.83 9.60
N ARG A 22 -10.92 -1.67 8.58
CA ARG A 22 -9.82 -2.19 7.77
C ARG A 22 -10.12 -1.99 6.29
N PRO A 23 -10.07 -0.75 5.77
CA PRO A 23 -10.52 -0.45 4.42
C PRO A 23 -9.59 -1.01 3.32
N TYR A 24 -8.37 -1.42 3.68
CA TYR A 24 -7.37 -1.85 2.71
C TYR A 24 -7.36 -3.36 2.56
N ILE A 25 -8.03 -3.87 1.52
CA ILE A 25 -8.18 -5.31 1.27
C ILE A 25 -7.11 -5.79 0.28
N CYS A 26 -6.48 -6.93 0.56
CA CYS A 26 -5.57 -7.59 -0.38
C CYS A 26 -6.38 -8.26 -1.51
N SER A 27 -6.01 -7.97 -2.76
CA SER A 27 -6.63 -8.53 -3.97
C SER A 27 -6.37 -10.03 -4.15
N TYR A 28 -5.27 -10.57 -3.61
CA TYR A 28 -4.90 -11.98 -3.78
C TYR A 28 -5.56 -12.92 -2.76
N CYS A 29 -5.74 -12.46 -1.51
CA CYS A 29 -6.22 -13.32 -0.42
C CYS A 29 -7.40 -12.75 0.39
N GLY A 30 -7.88 -11.55 0.07
CA GLY A 30 -9.02 -10.93 0.74
C GLY A 30 -8.76 -10.41 2.16
N ILE A 31 -7.53 -10.52 2.67
CA ILE A 31 -7.19 -10.03 4.03
C ILE A 31 -7.25 -8.51 4.07
N SER A 32 -7.93 -7.98 5.09
CA SER A 32 -8.10 -6.54 5.29
C SER A 32 -7.08 -5.96 6.31
N PHE A 33 -6.63 -4.74 6.05
CA PHE A 33 -5.61 -4.04 6.84
C PHE A 33 -6.07 -2.62 7.22
N LYS A 34 -5.57 -2.11 8.35
CA LYS A 34 -5.85 -0.74 8.84
C LYS A 34 -5.11 0.35 8.06
N LYS A 35 -3.96 0.00 7.46
CA LYS A 35 -3.05 0.93 6.76
C LYS A 35 -2.72 0.44 5.35
N TYR A 36 -2.56 1.38 4.42
CA TYR A 36 -2.19 1.09 3.03
C TYR A 36 -0.81 0.45 2.92
N SER A 37 0.19 0.99 3.62
CA SER A 37 1.57 0.51 3.57
C SER A 37 1.70 -0.95 4.02
N THR A 38 0.98 -1.33 5.08
CA THR A 38 0.94 -2.72 5.56
C THR A 38 0.31 -3.66 4.53
N ARG A 39 -0.83 -3.28 3.93
CA ARG A 39 -1.47 -4.05 2.85
C ARG A 39 -0.54 -4.18 1.63
N TYR A 40 0.12 -3.09 1.25
CA TYR A 40 1.04 -3.06 0.11
C TYR A 40 2.23 -4.00 0.32
N ALA A 41 2.90 -3.94 1.48
CA ALA A 41 4.01 -4.84 1.81
C ALA A 41 3.58 -6.31 1.83
N HIS A 42 2.38 -6.60 2.36
CA HIS A 42 1.78 -7.94 2.29
C HIS A 42 1.56 -8.39 0.84
N GLU A 43 0.98 -7.52 0.01
CA GLU A 43 0.71 -7.80 -1.40
C GLU A 43 2.00 -8.07 -2.21
N MET A 44 3.11 -7.41 -1.86
CA MET A 44 4.41 -7.69 -2.49
C MET A 44 4.85 -9.15 -2.28
N ARG A 45 4.51 -9.78 -1.15
CA ARG A 45 4.81 -11.20 -0.93
C ARG A 45 4.07 -12.10 -1.91
N HIS A 46 2.82 -11.77 -2.24
CA HIS A 46 2.06 -12.49 -3.27
C HIS A 46 2.66 -12.27 -4.65
N LYS A 47 3.02 -11.04 -5.00
CA LYS A 47 3.65 -10.73 -6.29
C LYS A 47 4.94 -11.52 -6.50
N ILE A 48 5.83 -11.53 -5.51
CA ILE A 48 7.07 -12.32 -5.56
C ILE A 48 6.77 -13.83 -5.66
N LYS A 49 5.83 -14.35 -4.85
CA LYS A 49 5.46 -15.77 -4.86
C LYS A 49 4.83 -16.21 -6.18
N ASN A 50 4.04 -15.34 -6.79
CA ASN A 50 3.36 -15.58 -8.06
C ASN A 50 4.27 -15.29 -9.27
N GLY A 51 5.52 -14.90 -9.06
CA GLY A 51 6.47 -14.58 -10.13
C GLY A 51 6.22 -13.24 -10.83
N GLU A 52 5.37 -12.38 -10.27
CA GLU A 52 5.12 -11.03 -10.77
C GLU A 52 6.24 -10.09 -10.28
N ILE A 53 7.17 -9.76 -11.17
CA ILE A 53 8.21 -8.77 -10.90
C ILE A 53 7.53 -7.40 -10.75
N PRO A 54 7.70 -6.70 -9.61
CA PRO A 54 7.08 -5.39 -9.41
C PRO A 54 7.48 -4.44 -10.53
N LYS A 55 6.52 -3.71 -11.10
CA LYS A 55 6.77 -2.74 -12.19
C LYS A 55 7.90 -1.76 -11.90
N ILE A 56 8.18 -1.48 -10.62
CA ILE A 56 9.35 -0.73 -10.15
C ILE A 56 10.67 -1.33 -10.66
N PHE A 57 10.87 -2.65 -10.59
CA PHE A 57 12.09 -3.30 -11.07
C PHE A 57 12.21 -3.26 -12.60
N ILE A 58 11.10 -3.42 -13.33
CA ILE A 58 11.07 -3.34 -14.79
C ILE A 58 11.38 -1.91 -15.27
N GLN A 59 10.91 -0.89 -14.56
CA GLN A 59 11.18 0.51 -14.88
C GLN A 59 12.68 0.85 -14.80
N PHE A 60 13.41 0.27 -13.83
CA PHE A 60 14.86 0.43 -13.73
C PHE A 60 15.59 -0.25 -14.89
N ILE A 61 15.18 -1.46 -15.28
CA ILE A 61 15.79 -2.18 -16.40
C ILE A 61 15.54 -1.47 -17.73
N LEU A 62 14.31 -1.01 -17.98
CA LEU A 62 13.99 -0.25 -19.20
C LEU A 62 14.73 1.09 -19.25
N PHE A 63 14.83 1.81 -18.13
CA PHE A 63 15.59 3.06 -18.05
C PHE A 63 17.10 2.88 -18.36
N SER A 64 17.67 1.72 -18.04
CA SER A 64 19.05 1.36 -18.37
C SER A 64 19.25 0.86 -19.80
N LEU A 65 18.19 0.38 -20.48
CA LEU A 65 18.24 -0.17 -21.84
C LEU A 65 17.80 0.83 -22.92
N THR A 66 17.05 1.87 -22.54
CA THR A 66 16.70 2.98 -23.44
C THR A 66 17.74 4.11 -23.42
N ARG A 67 18.95 3.82 -22.94
CA ARG A 67 20.09 4.74 -22.94
C ARG A 67 21.28 4.10 -23.64
#